data_AF-A0A452ZPN9-F1
#
_entry.id   AF-A0A452ZPN9-F1
#
_cell.length_a   1.000
_cell.length_b   1.000
_cell.length_c   1.000
_cell.angle_alpha   90.00
_cell.angle_beta   90.00
_cell.angle_gamma   90.00
#
_symmetry.space_group_name_H-M   'P 1'
#
loop_
_entity.id
_entity.type
_entity.pdbx_description
1 polymer ?
#
loop_
_entity_poly.entity_id
_entity_poly.type
_entity_poly.pdbx_seq_one_letter_code
_entity_poly.pdbx_strand_id
1 'polypeptide(L)'
;MGVPVVEAPCEAESQCAALCKNDKVYAVASEDMDSLTFGATRFVRHLMDPSSRKIPVMEFEVAKILEELQFTMDQFIDLCILCGCDYCDSIKGIGGLTALKLIRQHGSIEGILENINKDKYQIPEDWPYQEARRMFKEPDVTLDIPELKWTAPDEEGLVNFLVKENGFNQDRVTKAIEKIKSAKNKSSQGRARVIFQANC
;
A
#
# COMPACT_ATOMS: atom_id res chain seq x y z
N MET A 1 19.92 9.50 9.54
CA MET A 1 18.63 10.16 9.89
C MET A 1 17.93 9.55 11.11
N GLY A 2 18.19 8.30 11.47
CA GLY A 2 17.57 7.66 12.64
C GLY A 2 16.14 7.14 12.41
N VAL A 3 15.73 7.03 11.15
CA VAL A 3 14.46 6.43 10.72
C VAL A 3 14.66 4.90 10.66
N PRO A 4 13.78 4.09 11.26
CA PRO A 4 13.87 2.63 11.13
C PRO A 4 13.59 2.21 9.69
N VAL A 5 14.34 1.24 9.20
CA VAL A 5 14.19 0.67 7.85
C VAL A 5 14.04 -0.84 8.00
N VAL A 6 13.19 -1.42 7.17
CA VAL A 6 12.98 -2.86 7.06
C VAL A 6 13.27 -3.25 5.62
N GLU A 7 14.07 -4.29 5.44
CA GLU A 7 14.32 -4.86 4.12
C GLU A 7 13.25 -5.92 3.85
N ALA A 8 12.49 -5.72 2.77
CA ALA A 8 11.49 -6.70 2.34
C ALA A 8 12.19 -7.83 1.56
N PRO A 9 11.75 -9.09 1.71
CA PRO A 9 12.33 -10.20 0.97
C PRO A 9 12.02 -10.13 -0.53
N CYS A 10 10.90 -9.52 -0.89
CA CYS A 10 10.49 -9.27 -2.26
C CYS A 10 9.93 -7.85 -2.38
N GLU A 11 8.61 -7.69 -2.45
CA GLU A 11 7.98 -6.39 -2.60
C GLU A 11 7.79 -5.64 -1.29
N ALA A 12 8.11 -4.35 -1.31
CA ALA A 12 7.94 -3.49 -0.14
C ALA A 12 6.47 -3.34 0.25
N GLU A 13 5.55 -3.36 -0.72
CA GLU A 13 4.12 -3.13 -0.51
C GLU A 13 3.45 -4.28 0.21
N SER A 14 3.76 -5.50 -0.21
CA SER A 14 3.30 -6.71 0.47
C SER A 14 3.85 -6.81 1.89
N GLN A 15 5.12 -6.46 2.10
CA GLN A 15 5.73 -6.39 3.42
C GLN A 15 5.07 -5.33 4.31
N CYS A 16 4.76 -4.15 3.77
CA CYS A 16 4.06 -3.08 4.49
C CYS A 16 2.62 -3.49 4.83
N ALA A 17 1.92 -4.13 3.89
CA ALA A 17 0.58 -4.67 4.11
C ALA A 17 0.58 -5.71 5.23
N ALA A 18 1.56 -6.62 5.25
CA ALA A 18 1.73 -7.61 6.31
C ALA A 18 1.98 -6.95 7.68
N LEU A 19 2.83 -5.93 7.76
CA LEU A 19 3.05 -5.16 8.98
C LEU A 19 1.78 -4.47 9.47
N CYS A 20 1.00 -3.90 8.54
CA CYS A 20 -0.26 -3.22 8.85
C CYS A 20 -1.34 -4.20 9.33
N LYS A 21 -1.40 -5.39 8.72
CA LYS A 21 -2.31 -6.48 9.11
C LYS A 21 -2.00 -7.07 10.48
N ASN A 22 -0.72 -7.05 10.90
CA ASN A 22 -0.28 -7.51 12.22
C ASN A 22 -0.21 -6.38 13.28
N ASP A 23 -0.89 -5.26 13.04
CA ASP A 23 -0.96 -4.09 13.95
C ASP A 23 0.42 -3.53 14.36
N LYS A 24 1.48 -3.78 13.58
CA LYS A 24 2.83 -3.23 13.83
C LYS A 24 2.92 -1.77 13.39
N VAL A 25 2.11 -1.38 12.42
CA VAL A 25 2.01 0.00 11.89
C VAL A 25 0.54 0.38 11.70
N TYR A 26 0.25 1.68 11.72
CA TYR A 26 -1.13 2.19 11.60
C TYR A 26 -1.74 1.99 10.21
N ALA A 27 -0.97 2.32 9.17
CA ALA A 27 -1.38 2.27 7.77
C ALA A 27 -0.15 2.15 6.86
N VAL A 28 -0.36 1.68 5.63
CA VAL A 28 0.63 1.74 4.55
C VAL A 28 0.50 3.09 3.85
N ALA A 29 1.60 3.79 3.62
CA ALA A 29 1.61 5.04 2.85
C ALA A 29 2.31 4.82 1.51
N SER A 30 1.54 4.85 0.42
CA SER A 30 2.06 4.72 -0.95
C SER A 30 1.14 5.47 -1.92
N GLU A 31 1.63 5.69 -3.14
CA GLU A 31 0.78 6.08 -4.27
C GLU A 31 0.26 4.87 -5.06
N ASP A 32 0.93 3.74 -4.89
CA ASP A 32 0.54 2.46 -5.46
C ASP A 32 -0.49 1.77 -4.56
N MET A 33 -1.57 1.28 -5.19
CA MET A 33 -2.73 0.75 -4.50
C MET A 33 -2.70 -0.78 -4.35
N ASP A 34 -1.66 -1.45 -4.86
CA ASP A 34 -1.51 -2.91 -4.75
C ASP A 34 -1.33 -3.36 -3.28
N SER A 35 -0.85 -2.47 -2.41
CA SER A 35 -0.93 -2.67 -0.95
C SER A 35 -2.33 -3.05 -0.43
N LEU A 36 -3.41 -2.61 -1.10
CA LEU A 36 -4.78 -2.98 -0.75
C LEU A 36 -5.06 -4.46 -1.08
N THR A 37 -4.59 -4.97 -2.22
CA THR A 37 -4.81 -6.37 -2.64
C THR A 37 -3.99 -7.35 -1.82
N PHE A 38 -2.83 -6.93 -1.28
CA PHE A 38 -2.09 -7.67 -0.26
C PHE A 38 -2.76 -7.69 1.13
N GLY A 39 -3.87 -6.96 1.31
CA GLY A 39 -4.68 -6.99 2.52
C GLY A 39 -4.20 -6.04 3.63
N ALA A 40 -3.59 -4.91 3.27
CA ALA A 40 -3.35 -3.83 4.23
C ALA A 40 -4.69 -3.39 4.87
N THR A 41 -4.74 -3.26 6.19
CA THR A 41 -6.01 -2.86 6.85
C THR A 41 -6.36 -1.40 6.58
N ARG A 42 -5.32 -0.54 6.49
CA ARG A 42 -5.42 0.88 6.17
C ARG A 42 -4.35 1.30 5.18
N PHE A 43 -4.74 2.13 4.23
CA PHE A 43 -3.88 2.67 3.19
C PHE A 43 -4.03 4.19 3.12
N VAL A 44 -2.92 4.89 2.92
CA VAL A 44 -2.86 6.36 2.92
C VAL A 44 -2.16 6.83 1.65
N ARG A 45 -2.80 7.75 0.94
CA ARG A 45 -2.31 8.36 -0.29
C ARG A 45 -2.05 9.86 -0.12
N HIS A 46 -1.14 10.42 -0.90
CA HIS A 46 -0.72 11.82 -0.87
C HIS A 46 0.02 12.24 0.41
N LEU A 47 0.50 11.29 1.21
CA LEU A 47 1.28 11.60 2.41
C LEU A 47 2.67 12.17 2.07
N MET A 48 3.27 11.66 1.00
CA MET A 48 4.61 12.06 0.54
C MET A 48 4.58 13.21 -0.47
N ASP A 49 3.38 13.69 -0.81
CA ASP A 49 3.23 14.81 -1.74
C ASP A 49 3.75 16.12 -1.12
N PRO A 50 4.41 16.98 -1.92
CA PRO A 50 4.83 18.29 -1.45
C PRO A 50 3.64 19.11 -0.97
N SER A 51 3.79 19.76 0.18
CA SER A 51 2.76 20.64 0.75
C SER A 51 2.32 21.77 -0.18
N SER A 52 3.14 22.14 -1.18
CA SER A 52 2.81 23.10 -2.22
C SER A 52 1.68 22.65 -3.15
N ARG A 53 1.47 21.34 -3.33
CA ARG A 53 0.39 20.78 -4.17
C ARG A 53 -0.99 20.95 -3.53
N LYS A 54 -1.06 21.09 -2.20
CA LYS A 54 -2.31 21.26 -1.42
C LYS A 54 -3.35 20.15 -1.68
N ILE A 55 -2.90 18.95 -2.03
CA ILE A 55 -3.77 17.77 -2.15
C ILE A 55 -3.98 17.21 -0.74
N PRO A 56 -5.22 16.94 -0.30
CA PRO A 56 -5.47 16.35 1.00
C PRO A 56 -4.97 14.91 1.05
N VAL A 57 -4.46 14.50 2.20
CA VAL A 57 -4.13 13.11 2.48
C VAL A 57 -5.43 12.30 2.45
N MET A 58 -5.45 11.23 1.66
CA MET A 58 -6.61 10.32 1.55
C MET A 58 -6.33 9.04 2.32
N GLU A 59 -7.32 8.55 3.05
CA GLU A 59 -7.24 7.30 3.81
C GLU A 59 -8.31 6.32 3.32
N PHE A 60 -7.90 5.08 3.12
CA PHE A 60 -8.71 3.98 2.64
C PHE A 60 -8.65 2.85 3.66
N GLU A 61 -9.81 2.32 4.04
CA GLU A 61 -9.92 1.18 4.94
C GLU A 61 -10.50 0.01 4.16
N VAL A 62 -9.74 -1.09 4.06
CA VAL A 62 -10.12 -2.24 3.23
C VAL A 62 -11.45 -2.81 3.68
N ALA A 63 -11.73 -2.85 4.99
CA ALA A 63 -13.02 -3.30 5.51
C ALA A 63 -14.20 -2.50 4.94
N LYS A 64 -14.09 -1.17 4.86
CA LYS A 64 -15.14 -0.30 4.29
C LYS A 64 -15.29 -0.51 2.79
N ILE A 65 -14.17 -0.65 2.07
CA ILE A 65 -14.18 -0.92 0.63
C ILE A 65 -14.92 -2.22 0.34
N LEU A 66 -14.57 -3.29 1.06
CA LEU A 66 -15.22 -4.60 0.90
C LEU A 66 -16.71 -4.56 1.26
N GLU A 67 -17.08 -3.83 2.32
CA GLU A 67 -18.47 -3.63 2.73
C GLU A 67 -19.29 -2.90 1.66
N GLU A 68 -18.80 -1.76 1.16
CA GLU A 68 -19.48 -0.97 0.13
C GLU A 68 -19.59 -1.72 -1.21
N LEU A 69 -18.58 -2.50 -1.57
CA LEU A 69 -18.60 -3.33 -2.77
C LEU A 69 -19.46 -4.60 -2.59
N GLN A 70 -19.71 -5.00 -1.34
CA GLN A 70 -20.29 -6.28 -0.93
C GLN A 70 -19.46 -7.49 -1.37
N PHE A 71 -18.13 -7.34 -1.32
CA PHE A 71 -17.17 -8.32 -1.82
C PHE A 71 -16.39 -8.97 -0.69
N THR A 72 -15.98 -10.22 -0.92
CA THR A 72 -14.91 -10.85 -0.15
C THR A 72 -13.55 -10.35 -0.63
N MET A 73 -12.50 -10.56 0.19
CA MET A 73 -11.13 -10.23 -0.21
C MET A 73 -10.70 -10.97 -1.49
N ASP A 74 -11.11 -12.23 -1.64
CA ASP A 74 -10.80 -13.02 -2.83
C ASP A 74 -11.46 -12.43 -4.10
N GLN A 75 -12.71 -11.99 -3.99
CA GLN A 75 -13.40 -11.28 -5.07
C GLN A 75 -12.77 -9.93 -5.41
N PHE A 76 -12.25 -9.23 -4.40
CA PHE A 76 -11.56 -7.97 -4.60
C PHE A 76 -10.21 -8.17 -5.31
N ILE A 77 -9.45 -9.20 -4.96
CA ILE A 77 -8.21 -9.57 -5.67
C ILE A 77 -8.53 -9.90 -7.14
N ASP A 78 -9.56 -10.72 -7.38
CA ASP A 78 -10.01 -11.06 -8.73
C ASP A 78 -10.45 -9.84 -9.54
N LEU A 79 -11.15 -8.90 -8.90
CA LEU A 79 -11.50 -7.62 -9.50
C LEU A 79 -10.25 -6.86 -9.94
N CYS A 80 -9.23 -6.75 -9.08
CA CYS A 80 -8.00 -6.02 -9.39
C CYS A 80 -7.21 -6.69 -10.52
N ILE A 81 -7.09 -8.03 -10.52
CA ILE A 81 -6.46 -8.77 -11.62
C ILE A 81 -7.17 -8.50 -12.95
N LEU A 82 -8.51 -8.48 -12.97
CA LEU A 82 -9.29 -8.16 -14.16
C LEU A 82 -9.16 -6.70 -14.61
N CYS A 83 -8.94 -5.77 -13.67
CA CYS A 83 -8.69 -4.37 -14.00
C CYS A 83 -7.29 -4.16 -14.61
N GLY A 84 -6.38 -5.09 -14.36
CA GLY A 84 -4.97 -5.02 -14.70
C GLY A 84 -4.12 -4.92 -13.43
N CYS A 85 -3.10 -5.78 -13.36
CA CYS A 85 -2.08 -5.78 -12.32
C CYS A 85 -0.71 -6.04 -12.98
N ASP A 86 0.37 -5.87 -12.23
CA ASP A 86 1.72 -6.00 -12.77
C ASP A 86 2.19 -7.46 -12.96
N TYR A 87 1.45 -8.44 -12.42
CA TYR A 87 1.83 -9.87 -12.45
C TYR A 87 1.35 -10.63 -13.68
N CYS A 88 0.30 -10.15 -14.35
CA CYS A 88 -0.24 -10.78 -15.54
C CYS A 88 -1.00 -9.79 -16.41
N ASP A 89 -1.09 -10.08 -17.71
CA ASP A 89 -1.93 -9.31 -18.64
C ASP A 89 -3.40 -9.30 -18.21
N SER A 90 -4.18 -8.34 -18.72
CA SER A 90 -5.64 -8.31 -18.55
C SER A 90 -6.38 -8.71 -19.81
N ILE A 91 -7.65 -9.09 -19.67
CA ILE A 91 -8.51 -9.42 -20.81
C ILE A 91 -8.88 -8.12 -21.55
N LYS A 92 -8.47 -8.01 -22.82
CA LYS A 92 -8.77 -6.84 -23.65
C LYS A 92 -10.27 -6.55 -23.70
N GLY A 93 -10.64 -5.30 -23.43
CA GLY A 93 -12.04 -4.85 -23.41
C GLY A 93 -12.75 -5.03 -22.06
N ILE A 94 -12.09 -5.63 -21.06
CA ILE A 94 -12.53 -5.61 -19.67
C ILE A 94 -11.76 -4.51 -18.94
N GLY A 95 -12.48 -3.45 -18.56
CA GLY A 95 -11.98 -2.43 -17.63
C GLY A 95 -12.75 -2.47 -16.32
N GLY A 96 -12.44 -1.57 -15.38
CA GLY A 96 -12.93 -1.66 -14.00
C GLY A 96 -14.45 -1.76 -13.83
N LEU A 97 -15.24 -0.99 -14.57
CA LEU A 97 -16.71 -1.08 -14.49
C LEU A 97 -17.26 -2.41 -15.03
N THR A 98 -16.61 -2.98 -16.05
CA THR A 98 -17.00 -4.27 -16.62
C THR A 98 -16.57 -5.40 -15.68
N ALA A 99 -15.34 -5.36 -15.18
CA ALA A 99 -14.82 -6.31 -14.19
C ALA A 99 -15.70 -6.36 -12.94
N LEU A 100 -16.10 -5.20 -12.42
CA LEU A 100 -17.00 -5.11 -11.26
C LEU A 100 -18.35 -5.80 -11.49
N LYS A 101 -18.94 -5.61 -12.68
CA LYS A 101 -20.20 -6.27 -13.05
C LYS A 101 -20.03 -7.79 -13.17
N LEU A 102 -18.94 -8.22 -13.80
CA LEU A 102 -18.65 -9.64 -14.02
C LEU A 102 -18.40 -10.37 -12.70
N ILE A 103 -17.62 -9.79 -11.79
CA ILE A 103 -17.39 -10.38 -10.47
C ILE A 103 -18.67 -10.42 -9.64
N ARG A 104 -19.53 -9.39 -9.70
CA ARG A 104 -20.86 -9.44 -9.06
C ARG A 104 -21.74 -10.57 -9.58
N GLN A 105 -21.64 -10.89 -10.88
CA GLN A 105 -22.48 -11.89 -11.52
C GLN A 105 -21.96 -13.32 -11.32
N HIS A 106 -20.65 -13.51 -11.39
CA HIS A 106 -20.03 -14.83 -11.49
C HIS A 106 -19.14 -15.19 -10.29
N GLY A 107 -18.85 -14.22 -9.41
CA GLY A 107 -18.18 -14.43 -8.12
C GLY A 107 -16.67 -14.69 -8.16
N SER A 108 -16.10 -15.09 -9.30
CA SER A 108 -14.68 -15.41 -9.46
C SER A 108 -14.24 -15.27 -10.92
N ILE A 109 -12.93 -15.16 -11.18
CA ILE A 109 -12.39 -15.21 -12.55
C ILE A 109 -12.79 -16.51 -13.26
N GLU A 110 -12.72 -17.66 -12.59
CA GLU A 110 -13.13 -18.96 -13.12
C GLU A 110 -14.58 -18.94 -13.61
N GLY A 111 -15.50 -18.47 -12.75
CA GLY A 111 -16.91 -18.36 -13.11
C GLY A 111 -17.17 -17.41 -14.28
N ILE A 112 -16.34 -16.36 -14.41
CA ILE A 112 -16.40 -15.45 -15.57
C ILE A 112 -15.95 -16.20 -16.83
N LEU A 113 -14.82 -16.89 -16.80
CA LEU A 113 -14.26 -17.60 -17.97
C LEU A 113 -15.19 -18.70 -18.51
N GLU A 114 -15.99 -19.32 -17.64
CA GLU A 114 -17.01 -20.30 -18.02
C GLU A 114 -18.21 -19.67 -18.74
N ASN A 115 -18.56 -18.42 -18.43
CA ASN A 115 -19.81 -17.78 -18.84
C ASN A 115 -19.64 -16.59 -19.80
N ILE A 116 -18.40 -16.15 -20.03
CA ILE A 116 -18.10 -14.97 -20.85
C ILE A 116 -18.25 -15.27 -22.35
N ASN A 117 -18.72 -14.28 -23.10
CA ASN A 117 -18.79 -14.36 -24.55
C ASN A 117 -17.38 -14.32 -25.17
N LYS A 118 -16.88 -15.48 -25.59
CA LYS A 118 -15.53 -15.68 -26.18
C LYS A 118 -15.37 -15.05 -27.56
N ASP A 119 -16.46 -14.79 -28.28
CA ASP A 119 -16.40 -14.06 -29.56
C ASP A 119 -16.13 -12.57 -29.35
N LYS A 120 -16.57 -12.04 -28.20
CA LYS A 120 -16.38 -10.64 -27.82
C LYS A 120 -15.08 -10.39 -27.06
N TYR A 121 -14.70 -11.30 -26.17
CA TYR A 121 -13.56 -11.16 -25.29
C TYR A 121 -12.49 -12.20 -25.61
N GLN A 122 -11.32 -11.72 -26.05
CA GLN A 122 -10.17 -12.57 -26.33
C GLN A 122 -9.43 -12.85 -25.02
N ILE A 123 -9.60 -14.06 -24.52
CA ILE A 123 -8.88 -14.55 -23.34
C ILE A 123 -7.50 -15.06 -23.80
N PRO A 124 -6.39 -14.66 -23.16
CA PRO A 124 -5.09 -15.25 -23.47
C PRO A 124 -5.09 -16.76 -23.18
N GLU A 125 -4.52 -17.59 -24.06
CA GLU A 125 -4.54 -19.06 -23.93
C GLU A 125 -3.88 -19.53 -22.62
N ASP A 126 -2.73 -18.96 -22.27
CA ASP A 126 -1.97 -19.28 -21.07
C ASP A 126 -2.01 -18.14 -20.05
N TRP A 127 -3.20 -17.62 -19.75
CA TRP A 127 -3.35 -16.48 -18.83
C TRP A 127 -3.03 -16.88 -17.37
N PRO A 128 -1.92 -16.40 -16.77
CA PRO A 128 -1.43 -16.89 -15.47
C PRO A 128 -2.07 -16.13 -14.28
N TYR A 129 -3.40 -15.94 -14.34
CA TYR A 129 -4.11 -15.19 -13.30
C TYR A 129 -4.12 -15.91 -11.95
N GLN A 130 -3.97 -17.24 -11.95
CA GLN A 130 -3.94 -18.04 -10.73
C GLN A 130 -2.65 -17.82 -9.96
N GLU A 131 -1.53 -17.70 -10.66
CA GLU A 131 -0.23 -17.33 -10.12
C GLU A 131 -0.27 -15.91 -9.56
N ALA A 132 -0.83 -14.95 -10.31
CA ALA A 132 -1.02 -13.58 -9.83
C ALA A 132 -1.88 -13.53 -8.56
N ARG A 133 -3.00 -14.25 -8.54
CA ARG A 133 -3.86 -14.37 -7.35
C ARG A 133 -3.09 -14.96 -6.17
N ARG A 134 -2.26 -15.97 -6.39
CA ARG A 134 -1.43 -16.57 -5.35
C ARG A 134 -0.42 -15.57 -4.79
N MET A 135 0.22 -14.76 -5.64
CA MET A 135 1.16 -13.72 -5.18
C MET A 135 0.48 -12.71 -4.24
N PHE A 136 -0.75 -12.29 -4.54
CA PHE A 136 -1.52 -11.41 -3.65
C PHE A 136 -1.95 -12.07 -2.34
N LYS A 137 -2.34 -13.35 -2.37
CA LYS A 137 -2.84 -14.08 -1.19
C LYS A 137 -1.74 -14.57 -0.26
N GLU A 138 -0.63 -14.98 -0.83
CA GLU A 138 0.52 -15.59 -0.16
C GLU A 138 1.82 -14.87 -0.54
N PRO A 139 1.93 -13.56 -0.28
CA PRO A 139 3.15 -12.83 -0.60
C PRO A 139 4.31 -13.31 0.26
N ASP A 140 5.51 -13.31 -0.32
CA ASP A 140 6.74 -13.55 0.42
C ASP A 140 7.03 -12.34 1.31
N VAL A 141 6.87 -12.52 2.62
CA VAL A 141 7.03 -11.48 3.64
C VAL A 141 7.69 -12.06 4.89
N THR A 142 8.48 -11.25 5.58
CA THR A 142 9.01 -11.60 6.90
C THR A 142 8.18 -10.95 8.01
N LEU A 143 7.83 -11.74 9.03
CA LEU A 143 7.18 -11.24 10.24
C LEU A 143 8.17 -11.08 11.41
N ASP A 144 9.36 -11.66 11.29
CA ASP A 144 10.44 -11.54 12.27
C ASP A 144 11.20 -10.23 12.04
N ILE A 145 10.51 -9.12 12.29
CA ILE A 145 11.06 -7.77 12.12
C ILE A 145 11.44 -7.21 13.49
N PRO A 146 12.67 -6.70 13.65
CA PRO A 146 13.08 -6.03 14.88
C PRO A 146 12.14 -4.89 15.25
N GLU A 147 12.09 -4.55 16.54
CA GLU A 147 11.29 -3.45 17.03
C GLU A 147 11.66 -2.13 16.31
N LEU A 148 10.67 -1.47 15.71
CA LEU A 148 10.86 -0.25 14.93
C LEU A 148 11.19 0.93 15.87
N LYS A 149 12.48 1.22 16.04
CA LYS A 149 12.98 2.28 16.94
C LYS A 149 13.52 3.47 16.17
N TRP A 150 13.02 4.65 16.52
CA TRP A 150 13.54 5.92 16.05
C TRP A 150 14.76 6.36 16.86
N THR A 151 15.94 6.38 16.24
CA THR A 151 17.20 6.79 16.88
C THR A 151 17.50 8.27 16.63
N ALA A 152 18.53 8.83 17.27
CA ALA A 152 18.93 10.21 17.00
C ALA A 152 19.60 10.29 15.61
N PRO A 153 19.44 11.39 14.86
CA PRO A 153 20.16 11.55 13.61
C PRO A 153 21.67 11.66 13.87
N ASP A 154 22.47 10.89 13.12
CA ASP A 154 23.92 11.09 13.03
C ASP A 154 24.21 12.36 12.21
N GLU A 155 24.54 13.45 12.90
CA GLU A 155 24.73 14.76 12.29
C GLU A 155 25.99 14.83 11.45
N GLU A 156 27.10 14.33 11.99
CA GLU A 156 28.39 14.34 11.33
C GLU A 156 28.34 13.50 10.06
N GLY A 157 27.76 12.29 10.14
CA GLY A 157 27.55 11.42 8.99
C GLY A 157 26.64 12.05 7.93
N LEU A 158 25.55 12.71 8.36
CA LEU A 158 24.64 13.40 7.43
C LEU A 158 25.31 14.58 6.72
N VAL A 159 26.10 15.39 7.42
CA VAL A 159 26.85 16.49 6.82
C VAL A 159 27.94 15.95 5.87
N ASN A 160 28.66 14.91 6.27
CA ASN A 160 29.69 14.32 5.42
C ASN A 160 29.09 13.79 4.10
N PHE A 161 28.04 12.97 4.20
CA PHE A 161 27.38 12.38 3.05
C PHE A 161 26.69 13.44 2.17
N LEU A 162 25.81 14.27 2.73
CA LEU A 162 25.03 15.19 1.91
C LEU A 162 25.86 16.38 1.40
N VAL A 163 26.70 16.99 2.24
CA VAL A 163 27.43 18.21 1.88
C VAL A 163 28.74 17.89 1.16
N LYS A 164 29.60 17.07 1.76
CA LYS A 164 30.96 16.86 1.22
C LYS A 164 30.96 15.92 0.01
N GLU A 165 30.21 14.82 0.07
CA GLU A 165 30.19 13.83 -1.01
C GLU A 165 29.17 14.19 -2.11
N ASN A 166 28.00 14.71 -1.73
CA ASN A 166 26.89 14.97 -2.67
C ASN A 166 26.64 16.46 -2.97
N GLY A 167 27.43 17.39 -2.42
CA GLY A 167 27.41 18.81 -2.78
C GLY A 167 26.15 19.58 -2.35
N PHE A 168 25.36 19.08 -1.40
CA PHE A 168 24.21 19.81 -0.87
C PHE A 168 24.64 21.04 -0.07
N ASN A 169 23.79 22.07 -0.05
CA ASN A 169 24.04 23.28 0.72
C ASN A 169 24.06 23.00 2.24
N GLN A 170 25.19 23.32 2.90
CA GLN A 170 25.41 23.04 4.32
C GLN A 170 24.35 23.66 5.23
N ASP A 171 24.02 24.95 5.04
CA ASP A 171 23.03 25.63 5.87
C ASP A 171 21.65 24.97 5.79
N ARG A 172 21.26 24.47 4.61
CA ARG A 172 20.00 23.74 4.42
C ARG A 172 20.02 22.41 5.15
N VAL A 173 21.11 21.65 5.07
CA VAL A 173 21.26 20.36 5.74
C VAL A 173 21.23 20.54 7.26
N THR A 174 22.00 21.48 7.82
CA THR A 174 22.01 21.77 9.26
C THR A 174 20.62 22.17 9.76
N LYS A 175 19.90 23.05 9.04
CA LYS A 175 18.53 23.42 9.38
C LYS A 175 17.55 22.23 9.34
N ALA A 176 17.74 21.29 8.41
CA ALA A 176 16.91 20.09 8.32
C ALA A 176 17.18 19.13 9.50
N ILE A 177 18.44 18.94 9.89
CA ILE A 177 18.84 18.14 11.05
C ILE A 177 18.21 18.68 12.34
N GLU A 178 18.27 20.00 12.57
CA GLU A 178 17.64 20.64 13.73
C GLU A 178 16.12 20.44 13.76
N LYS A 179 15.46 20.52 12.59
CA LYS A 179 14.03 20.20 12.49
C LYS A 179 13.74 18.75 12.90
N ILE A 180 14.52 17.77 12.43
CA ILE A 180 14.37 16.36 12.79
C ILE A 180 14.50 16.17 14.31
N LYS A 181 15.52 16.76 14.93
CA LYS A 181 15.70 16.69 16.39
C LYS A 181 14.52 17.28 17.15
N SER A 182 14.07 18.47 16.73
CA SER A 182 12.94 19.15 17.39
C SER A 182 11.62 18.38 17.25
N ALA A 183 11.41 17.66 16.15
CA ALA A 183 10.23 16.83 15.93
C ALA A 183 10.23 15.59 16.84
N LYS A 184 11.39 14.97 17.06
CA LYS A 184 11.54 13.81 17.95
C LYS A 184 11.15 14.14 19.40
N ASN A 185 11.49 15.33 19.88
CA ASN A 185 11.17 15.77 21.25
C ASN A 185 9.68 16.12 21.46
N LYS A 186 8.88 16.16 20.39
CA LYS A 186 7.44 16.50 20.46
C LYS A 186 6.50 15.29 20.51
N SER A 187 6.99 14.05 20.37
CA SER A 187 6.12 12.87 20.38
C SER A 187 6.11 12.12 21.72
N SER A 188 4.95 12.14 22.39
CA SER A 188 4.24 10.93 22.87
C SER A 188 2.93 11.26 23.59
N GLN A 189 2.07 12.12 23.00
CA GLN A 189 0.65 12.00 23.35
C GLN A 189 0.11 10.84 22.49
N GLY A 190 0.07 9.64 23.06
CA GLY A 190 -0.50 8.48 22.40
C GLY A 190 -1.91 8.83 21.91
N ARG A 191 -2.23 8.46 20.67
CA ARG A 191 -3.62 8.56 20.18
C ARG A 191 -4.47 7.74 21.14
N ALA A 192 -5.25 8.40 22.00
CA ALA A 192 -6.44 7.77 22.52
C ALA A 192 -7.26 7.36 21.30
N ARG A 193 -7.67 6.09 21.20
CA ARG A 193 -8.73 5.68 20.26
C ARG A 193 -9.95 6.52 20.65
N VAL A 194 -10.15 7.65 19.98
CA VAL A 194 -11.16 8.62 20.39
C VAL A 194 -12.52 7.96 20.25
N ILE A 195 -13.16 7.85 21.41
CA ILE A 195 -14.54 7.49 21.64
C ILE A 195 -15.39 8.59 20.98
N PHE A 196 -15.96 8.30 19.81
CA PHE A 196 -17.18 8.94 19.37
C PHE A 196 -18.18 7.85 19.03
N GLN A 197 -19.05 7.58 20.01
CA GLN A 197 -20.33 6.93 19.79
C GLN A 197 -21.19 7.96 19.04
N ALA A 198 -21.49 7.70 17.77
CA ALA A 198 -22.54 8.43 17.07
C ALA A 198 -23.85 8.07 17.77
N ASN A 199 -24.40 8.99 18.57
CA ASN A 199 -25.76 8.88 19.05
C ASN A 199 -26.69 9.24 17.89
N CYS A 200 -27.51 8.24 17.51
CA CYS A 200 -28.79 8.29 16.80
C CYS A 200 -28.93 9.25 15.61
#